data_AF-A0A6P5RJG5-F1
#
_entry.id   AF-A0A6P5RJG5-F1
#
_cell.length_a   1.000
_cell.length_b   1.000
_cell.length_c   1.000
_cell.angle_alpha   90.00
_cell.angle_beta   90.00
_cell.angle_gamma   90.00
#
_symmetry.space_group_name_H-M   'P 1'
#
loop_
_entity.id
_entity.type
_entity.pdbx_description
1 polymer ?
#
loop_
_entity_poly.entity_id
_entity_poly.type
_entity_poly.pdbx_seq_one_letter_code
_entity_poly.pdbx_strand_id
1 'polypeptide(L)'
;MGGGEGSTARESLKHKDVEKVIMCDIDRMIVDFCREHLTENQEASRDDKLHIVFNDAKDELEKTEEKFDVIVGDLPDPIEGGPCNDLYTKPFYEQVIKPHLKDNGIFVTQAGLAGILSHKDIFTSIYNTVKHVFKYVIAYTAHVPSYADSSGWVLVSTN
;
A
#
# COMPACT_ATOMS: atom_id res chain seq x y z
N MET A 1 2.63 -0.73 -3.59
CA MET A 1 3.92 -0.60 -2.88
C MET A 1 3.95 -1.71 -1.86
N GLY A 2 4.93 -2.61 -1.95
CA GLY A 2 4.89 -3.90 -1.27
C GLY A 2 3.84 -4.83 -1.88
N GLY A 3 3.23 -5.66 -1.03
CA GLY A 3 2.23 -6.65 -1.43
C GLY A 3 2.81 -7.91 -2.07
N GLY A 4 4.09 -8.23 -1.81
CA GLY A 4 4.79 -9.37 -2.39
C GLY A 4 4.16 -10.74 -2.13
N GLU A 5 3.22 -10.86 -1.18
CA GLU A 5 2.45 -12.08 -0.97
C GLU A 5 1.42 -12.34 -2.09
N GLY A 6 1.02 -11.28 -2.81
CA GLY A 6 0.16 -11.34 -3.99
C GLY A 6 -1.35 -11.32 -3.72
N SER A 7 -1.80 -11.23 -2.47
CA SER A 7 -3.23 -11.14 -2.12
C SER A 7 -3.79 -9.76 -2.45
N THR A 8 -3.01 -8.70 -2.22
CA THR A 8 -3.38 -7.34 -2.64
C THR A 8 -3.54 -7.26 -4.16
N ALA A 9 -2.65 -7.90 -4.93
CA ALA A 9 -2.80 -8.01 -6.39
C ALA A 9 -4.05 -8.82 -6.77
N ARG A 10 -4.29 -9.97 -6.11
CA ARG A 10 -5.48 -10.80 -6.33
C ARG A 10 -6.78 -10.02 -6.14
N GLU A 11 -6.91 -9.23 -5.08
CA GLU A 11 -8.11 -8.41 -4.86
C GLU A 11 -8.24 -7.31 -5.93
N SER A 12 -7.13 -6.65 -6.28
CA SER A 12 -7.12 -5.61 -7.32
C SER A 12 -7.61 -6.14 -8.67
N LEU A 13 -7.17 -7.33 -9.06
CA LEU A 13 -7.51 -7.96 -10.35
C LEU A 13 -8.97 -8.43 -10.46
N LYS A 14 -9.71 -8.52 -9.34
CA LYS A 14 -11.16 -8.81 -9.39
C LYS A 14 -11.98 -7.69 -10.01
N HIS A 15 -11.44 -6.47 -10.06
CA HIS A 15 -12.10 -5.31 -10.67
C HIS A 15 -11.99 -5.38 -12.20
N LYS A 16 -13.13 -5.50 -12.88
CA LYS A 16 -13.18 -5.70 -14.34
C LYS A 16 -12.56 -4.54 -15.14
N ASP A 17 -12.64 -3.33 -14.60
CA ASP A 17 -12.15 -2.10 -15.22
C ASP A 17 -10.63 -1.89 -14.99
N VAL A 18 -9.98 -2.74 -14.20
CA VAL A 18 -8.52 -2.68 -14.03
C VAL A 18 -7.85 -3.22 -15.30
N GLU A 19 -7.01 -2.38 -15.91
CA GLU A 19 -6.25 -2.71 -17.12
C GLU A 19 -4.82 -3.16 -16.80
N LYS A 20 -4.25 -2.67 -15.69
CA LYS A 20 -2.86 -2.91 -15.30
C LYS A 20 -2.72 -2.83 -13.77
N VAL A 21 -2.00 -3.79 -13.18
CA VAL A 21 -1.58 -3.77 -11.77
C VAL A 21 -0.07 -3.83 -11.71
N ILE A 22 0.57 -2.85 -11.04
CA ILE A 22 2.00 -2.87 -10.76
C ILE A 22 2.21 -3.20 -9.29
N MET A 23 2.82 -4.36 -9.03
CA MET A 23 3.25 -4.78 -7.70
C MET A 23 4.76 -4.54 -7.60
N CYS A 24 5.14 -3.50 -6.86
CA CYS A 24 6.55 -3.16 -6.60
C CYS A 24 6.92 -3.60 -5.19
N ASP A 25 7.75 -4.64 -5.09
CA ASP A 25 8.24 -5.17 -3.82
C ASP A 25 9.77 -5.23 -3.83
N ILE A 26 10.40 -4.90 -2.70
CA ILE A 26 11.86 -4.83 -2.59
C ILE A 26 12.49 -6.22 -2.44
N ASP A 27 11.74 -7.21 -1.91
CA ASP A 27 12.27 -8.53 -1.60
C ASP A 27 11.75 -9.58 -2.58
N ARG A 28 12.55 -9.81 -3.63
CA ARG A 28 12.28 -10.85 -4.63
C ARG A 28 12.14 -12.25 -4.02
N MET A 29 12.87 -12.56 -2.95
CA MET A 29 12.79 -13.91 -2.34
C MET A 29 11.42 -14.14 -1.72
N ILE A 30 10.84 -13.13 -1.06
CA ILE A 30 9.48 -13.21 -0.52
C ILE A 30 8.47 -13.41 -1.65
N VAL A 31 8.57 -12.65 -2.73
CA VAL A 31 7.66 -12.79 -3.87
C VAL A 31 7.75 -14.19 -4.48
N ASP A 32 8.96 -14.67 -4.77
CA ASP A 32 9.16 -15.99 -5.39
C ASP A 32 8.64 -17.11 -4.45
N PHE A 33 8.90 -17.01 -3.15
CA PHE A 33 8.37 -17.94 -2.13
C PHE A 33 6.84 -17.95 -2.09
N CYS A 34 6.21 -16.77 -2.02
CA CYS A 34 4.75 -16.67 -1.96
C CYS A 34 4.09 -17.16 -3.24
N ARG A 35 4.68 -16.91 -4.41
CA ARG A 35 4.19 -17.43 -5.69
C ARG A 35 4.23 -18.96 -5.76
N GLU A 36 5.25 -19.58 -5.16
CA GLU A 36 5.36 -21.03 -5.10
C GLU A 36 4.36 -21.65 -4.11
N HIS A 37 4.22 -21.05 -2.93
CA HIS A 37 3.56 -21.71 -1.79
C HIS A 37 2.14 -21.20 -1.48
N LEU A 38 1.78 -19.96 -1.80
CA LEU A 38 0.44 -19.42 -1.56
C LEU A 38 -0.47 -19.70 -2.74
N THR A 39 -1.01 -20.92 -2.76
CA THR A 39 -1.83 -21.42 -3.88
C THR A 39 -3.07 -20.56 -4.17
N GLU A 40 -3.59 -19.86 -3.16
CA GLU A 40 -4.74 -18.96 -3.27
C GLU A 40 -4.48 -17.74 -4.17
N ASN A 41 -3.21 -17.40 -4.42
CA ASN A 41 -2.80 -16.26 -5.25
C ASN A 41 -2.27 -16.69 -6.63
N GLN A 42 -2.26 -17.98 -6.95
CA GLN A 42 -1.65 -18.49 -8.18
C GLN A 42 -2.31 -17.95 -9.45
N GLU A 43 -3.64 -17.81 -9.46
CA GLU A 43 -4.37 -17.25 -10.61
C GLU A 43 -3.95 -15.79 -10.86
N ALA A 44 -3.97 -14.96 -9.82
CA ALA A 44 -3.52 -13.58 -9.88
C ALA A 44 -2.05 -13.47 -10.31
N SER A 45 -1.18 -14.37 -9.83
CA SER A 45 0.26 -14.38 -10.17
C SER A 45 0.55 -14.68 -11.65
N ARG A 46 -0.44 -15.17 -12.40
CA ARG A 46 -0.38 -15.53 -13.82
C ARG A 46 -1.26 -14.63 -14.69
N ASP A 47 -1.95 -13.65 -14.09
CA ASP A 47 -2.77 -12.70 -14.83
C ASP A 47 -1.87 -11.78 -15.66
N ASP A 48 -2.15 -11.66 -16.95
CA ASP A 48 -1.36 -10.85 -17.89
C ASP A 48 -1.39 -9.35 -17.55
N LYS A 49 -2.34 -8.90 -16.72
CA LYS A 49 -2.41 -7.52 -16.23
C LYS A 49 -1.48 -7.25 -15.04
N LEU A 50 -0.92 -8.29 -14.40
CA LEU A 50 -0.02 -8.15 -13.26
C LEU A 50 1.42 -8.00 -13.73
N HIS A 51 2.02 -6.86 -13.39
CA HIS A 51 3.43 -6.57 -13.60
C HIS A 51 4.15 -6.51 -12.25
N ILE A 52 5.14 -7.36 -12.07
CA ILE A 52 5.94 -7.41 -10.84
C ILE A 52 7.24 -6.66 -11.08
N VAL A 53 7.53 -5.69 -10.22
CA VAL A 53 8.76 -4.92 -10.18
C VAL A 53 9.49 -5.23 -8.88
N PHE A 54 10.78 -5.57 -8.99
CA PHE A 54 11.64 -5.85 -7.85
C PHE A 54 12.50 -4.62 -7.55
N ASN A 55 11.98 -3.69 -6.76
CA ASN A 55 12.64 -2.43 -6.48
C ASN A 55 12.08 -1.78 -5.19
N ASP A 56 12.78 -0.79 -4.67
CA ASP A 56 12.22 0.12 -3.67
C ASP A 56 11.10 0.96 -4.31
N ALA A 57 9.94 1.03 -3.64
CA ALA A 57 8.75 1.65 -4.20
C ALA A 57 8.85 3.18 -4.31
N LYS A 58 9.63 3.84 -3.44
CA LYS A 58 9.90 5.28 -3.57
C LYS A 58 10.78 5.53 -4.78
N ASP A 59 11.86 4.77 -4.91
CA ASP A 59 12.75 4.87 -6.07
C ASP A 59 12.03 4.59 -7.39
N GLU A 60 11.12 3.62 -7.41
CA GLU A 60 10.32 3.29 -8.60
C GLU A 60 9.37 4.44 -8.97
N LEU A 61 8.68 5.01 -7.99
CA LEU A 61 7.81 6.17 -8.21
C LEU A 61 8.61 7.40 -8.64
N GLU A 62 9.77 7.68 -8.04
CA GLU A 62 10.59 8.85 -8.40
C GLU A 62 11.20 8.78 -9.81
N LYS A 63 11.34 7.58 -10.39
CA LYS A 63 11.91 7.37 -11.74
C LYS A 63 10.87 7.33 -12.85
N THR A 64 9.60 7.15 -12.53
CA THR A 64 8.52 7.03 -13.50
C THR A 64 7.77 8.35 -13.66
N GLU A 65 7.20 8.58 -14.84
CA GLU A 65 6.23 9.65 -15.08
C GLU A 65 4.79 9.08 -15.12
N GLU A 66 4.65 7.77 -14.91
CA GLU A 66 3.36 7.08 -14.92
C GLU A 66 2.51 7.51 -13.71
N LYS A 67 1.26 7.91 -13.98
CA LYS A 67 0.29 8.24 -12.94
C LYS A 67 -0.74 7.13 -12.78
N PHE A 68 -1.23 6.98 -11.57
CA PHE A 68 -2.13 5.90 -11.18
C PHE A 68 -3.49 6.42 -10.73
N ASP A 69 -4.54 5.69 -11.06
CA ASP A 69 -5.89 5.94 -10.52
C ASP A 69 -5.95 5.57 -9.04
N VAL A 70 -5.25 4.49 -8.65
CA VAL A 70 -5.13 4.04 -7.27
C VAL A 70 -3.69 3.66 -6.95
N ILE A 71 -3.17 4.14 -5.82
CA ILE A 71 -1.92 3.66 -5.24
C ILE A 71 -2.23 2.98 -3.91
N VAL A 72 -1.71 1.76 -3.70
CA VAL A 72 -1.88 0.98 -2.47
C VAL A 72 -0.55 0.85 -1.74
N GLY A 73 -0.50 1.27 -0.49
CA GLY A 73 0.58 1.02 0.47
C GLY A 73 0.28 -0.24 1.29
N ASP A 74 0.95 -1.33 0.94
CA ASP A 74 0.90 -2.62 1.62
C ASP A 74 2.30 -2.96 2.13
N LEU A 75 2.74 -2.16 3.10
CA LEU A 75 4.11 -2.12 3.61
C LEU A 75 4.10 -2.44 5.11
N PRO A 76 5.19 -3.03 5.63
CA PRO A 76 5.37 -3.15 7.07
C PRO A 76 5.21 -1.81 7.81
N ASP A 77 4.78 -1.91 9.07
CA ASP A 77 4.63 -0.77 9.97
C ASP A 77 5.92 0.09 10.04
N PRO A 78 5.80 1.44 10.01
CA PRO A 78 6.96 2.32 10.06
C PRO A 78 7.57 2.31 11.47
N ILE A 79 8.66 1.57 11.62
CA ILE A 79 9.50 1.56 12.82
C ILE A 79 10.68 2.51 12.59
N GLU A 80 11.07 3.27 13.61
CA GLU A 80 12.20 4.20 13.53
C GLU A 80 13.49 3.47 13.09
N GLY A 81 14.13 3.98 12.03
CA GLY A 81 15.31 3.37 11.41
C GLY A 81 15.03 2.13 10.53
N GLY A 82 13.76 1.73 10.39
CA GLY A 82 13.34 0.65 9.51
C GLY A 82 13.27 1.07 8.03
N PRO A 83 13.30 0.10 7.10
CA PRO A 83 13.35 0.36 5.65
C PRO A 83 12.11 1.08 5.12
N CYS A 84 10.97 0.96 5.80
CA CYS A 84 9.72 1.57 5.38
C CYS A 84 9.48 2.97 5.97
N ASN A 85 10.29 3.44 6.92
CA ASN A 85 10.01 4.68 7.65
C ASN A 85 9.87 5.89 6.72
N ASP A 86 10.73 5.99 5.71
CA ASP A 86 10.72 7.09 4.74
C ASP A 86 9.44 7.13 3.89
N LEU A 87 8.79 5.97 3.69
CA LEU A 87 7.53 5.80 2.94
C LEU A 87 6.29 6.27 3.73
N TYR A 88 6.45 6.69 5.00
CA TYR A 88 5.36 7.19 5.84
C TYR A 88 5.52 8.65 6.25
N THR A 89 6.40 9.40 5.59
CA THR A 89 6.70 10.80 5.92
C THR A 89 5.85 11.80 5.13
N LYS A 90 5.63 13.01 5.70
CA LYS A 90 4.95 14.11 4.99
C LYS A 90 5.60 14.42 3.62
N PRO A 91 6.93 14.57 3.50
CA PRO A 91 7.56 14.81 2.21
C PRO A 91 7.31 13.71 1.20
N PHE A 92 7.35 12.43 1.60
CA PHE A 92 7.05 11.33 0.69
C PHE A 92 5.62 11.41 0.15
N TYR A 93 4.63 11.63 1.02
CA TYR A 93 3.25 11.80 0.57
C TYR A 93 3.06 13.03 -0.34
N GLU A 94 3.70 14.14 -0.02
CA GLU A 94 3.52 15.42 -0.73
C GLU A 94 4.27 15.49 -2.06
N GLN A 95 5.47 14.92 -2.12
CA GLN A 95 6.40 15.05 -3.25
C GLN A 95 6.45 13.79 -4.12
N VAL A 96 6.07 12.63 -3.59
CA VAL A 96 6.11 11.35 -4.33
C VAL A 96 4.70 10.82 -4.57
N ILE A 97 3.91 10.54 -3.54
CA ILE A 97 2.58 9.92 -3.75
C ILE A 97 1.63 10.86 -4.51
N LYS A 98 1.47 12.10 -4.01
CA LYS A 98 0.47 13.02 -4.55
C LYS A 98 0.70 13.38 -6.04
N PRO A 99 1.93 13.62 -6.53
CA PRO A 99 2.16 13.88 -7.96
C PRO A 99 1.89 12.69 -8.88
N HIS A 100 2.01 11.45 -8.38
CA HIS A 100 1.78 10.21 -9.12
C HIS A 100 0.33 9.73 -9.10
N LEU A 101 -0.57 10.44 -8.42
CA LEU A 101 -2.01 10.22 -8.56
C LEU A 101 -2.55 10.99 -9.78
N LYS A 102 -3.42 10.34 -10.56
CA LYS A 102 -4.25 11.01 -11.57
C LYS A 102 -5.28 11.93 -10.90
N ASP A 103 -5.97 12.73 -11.71
CA ASP A 103 -7.12 13.49 -11.24
C ASP A 103 -8.17 12.55 -10.62
N ASN A 104 -8.64 12.88 -9.41
CA ASN A 104 -9.51 12.02 -8.58
C ASN A 104 -8.87 10.69 -8.16
N GLY A 105 -7.55 10.57 -8.27
CA GLY A 105 -6.82 9.41 -7.80
C GLY A 105 -6.93 9.23 -6.29
N ILE A 106 -6.83 7.98 -5.85
CA ILE A 106 -6.95 7.59 -4.45
C ILE A 106 -5.66 6.92 -4.00
N PHE A 107 -5.19 7.28 -2.82
CA PHE A 107 -4.17 6.51 -2.12
C PHE A 107 -4.80 5.83 -0.89
N VAL A 108 -4.43 4.58 -0.65
CA VAL A 108 -4.81 3.86 0.57
C VAL A 108 -3.58 3.16 1.13
N THR A 109 -3.42 3.19 2.45
CA THR A 109 -2.34 2.46 3.14
C THR A 109 -2.89 1.67 4.31
N GLN A 110 -2.35 0.47 4.52
CA GLN A 110 -2.38 -0.17 5.83
C GLN A 110 -1.63 0.73 6.82
N ALA A 111 -2.20 0.89 8.01
CA ALA A 111 -1.80 1.89 8.99
C ALA A 111 -1.62 1.29 10.39
N GLY A 112 -1.10 0.07 10.47
CA GLY A 112 -0.87 -0.65 11.72
C GLY A 112 -2.14 -1.13 12.42
N LEU A 113 -1.97 -1.52 13.68
CA LEU A 113 -3.07 -1.90 14.56
C LEU A 113 -3.89 -0.67 14.97
N ALA A 114 -5.20 -0.86 15.07
CA ALA A 114 -6.18 0.19 15.34
C ALA A 114 -7.20 -0.21 16.42
N GLY A 115 -6.77 -1.06 17.35
CA GLY A 115 -7.53 -1.38 18.55
C GLY A 115 -7.70 -0.19 19.48
N ILE A 116 -8.56 -0.37 20.48
CA ILE A 116 -8.93 0.71 21.43
C ILE A 116 -7.72 1.34 22.14
N LEU A 117 -6.63 0.60 22.33
CA LEU A 117 -5.37 1.11 22.89
C LEU A 117 -4.25 1.21 21.84
N SER A 118 -4.11 0.18 21.00
CA SER A 118 -3.02 0.04 20.02
C SER A 118 -3.04 1.07 18.89
N HIS A 119 -4.18 1.71 18.60
CA HIS A 119 -4.26 2.77 17.58
C HIS A 119 -3.28 3.94 17.82
N LYS A 120 -2.86 4.15 19.06
CA LYS A 120 -1.95 5.24 19.45
C LYS A 120 -0.51 5.00 19.00
N ASP A 121 -0.14 3.76 18.70
CA ASP A 121 1.24 3.41 18.40
C ASP A 121 1.64 3.95 17.02
N ILE A 122 0.82 3.67 16.00
CA ILE A 122 1.15 3.98 14.60
C ILE A 122 -0.04 4.59 13.85
N PHE A 123 -1.24 4.00 13.96
CA PHE A 123 -2.42 4.36 13.19
C PHE A 123 -2.76 5.86 13.26
N THR A 124 -2.74 6.43 14.47
CA THR A 124 -3.06 7.85 14.67
C THR A 124 -2.01 8.77 14.02
N SER A 125 -0.74 8.38 14.06
CA SER A 125 0.38 9.14 13.49
C SER A 125 0.33 9.13 11.96
N ILE A 126 0.02 7.99 11.34
CA ILE A 126 -0.17 7.87 9.89
C ILE A 126 -1.35 8.74 9.45
N TYR A 127 -2.51 8.61 10.11
CA TYR A 127 -3.68 9.43 9.82
C TYR A 127 -3.37 10.94 9.89
N ASN A 128 -2.70 11.39 10.96
CA ASN A 128 -2.35 12.80 11.11
C ASN A 128 -1.36 13.26 10.05
N THR A 129 -0.36 12.44 9.70
CA THR A 129 0.63 12.77 8.68
C THR A 129 -0.03 12.99 7.32
N VAL A 130 -0.89 12.07 6.86
CA VAL A 130 -1.55 12.23 5.55
C VAL A 130 -2.58 13.36 5.54
N LYS A 131 -3.21 13.66 6.68
CA LYS A 131 -4.13 14.80 6.85
C LYS A 131 -3.46 16.15 6.63
N HIS A 132 -2.14 16.25 6.77
CA HIS A 132 -1.38 17.46 6.43
C HIS A 132 -1.06 17.61 4.93
N VAL A 133 -1.41 16.63 4.10
CA VAL A 133 -1.07 16.61 2.66
C VAL A 133 -2.31 16.55 1.77
N PHE A 134 -3.32 15.79 2.18
CA PHE A 134 -4.54 15.52 1.42
C PHE A 134 -5.76 16.23 2.00
N LYS A 135 -6.68 16.64 1.13
CA LYS A 135 -7.90 17.36 1.51
C LYS A 135 -8.94 16.43 2.13
N TYR A 136 -9.09 15.24 1.55
CA TYR A 136 -10.04 14.24 2.02
C TYR A 136 -9.26 13.05 2.58
N VAL A 137 -9.54 12.71 3.84
CA VAL A 137 -8.88 11.63 4.58
C VAL A 137 -9.94 10.85 5.34
N ILE A 138 -10.03 9.56 5.08
CA ILE A 138 -10.97 8.63 5.71
C ILE A 138 -10.16 7.52 6.37
N ALA A 139 -10.28 7.41 7.69
CA ALA A 139 -9.72 6.29 8.44
C ALA A 139 -10.80 5.23 8.65
N TYR A 140 -10.46 3.96 8.47
CA TYR A 140 -11.35 2.84 8.73
C TYR A 140 -10.59 1.67 9.33
N THR A 141 -11.33 0.77 10.00
CA THR A 141 -10.75 -0.38 10.71
C THR A 141 -11.62 -1.60 10.53
N ALA A 142 -11.02 -2.77 10.68
CA ALA A 142 -11.73 -4.04 10.75
C ALA A 142 -10.98 -4.98 11.70
N HIS A 143 -11.74 -5.80 12.43
CA HIS A 143 -11.14 -6.83 13.26
C HIS A 143 -10.53 -7.92 12.40
N VAL A 144 -9.26 -8.26 12.64
CA VAL A 144 -8.55 -9.36 11.95
C VAL A 144 -8.26 -10.44 13.00
N PRO A 145 -9.03 -11.54 13.03
CA PRO A 145 -8.95 -12.53 14.11
C PRO A 145 -7.54 -13.09 14.35
N SER A 146 -6.76 -13.32 13.29
CA SER A 146 -5.38 -13.83 13.38
C SER A 146 -4.40 -12.84 14.00
N TYR A 147 -4.72 -11.55 14.00
CA TYR A 147 -3.90 -10.51 14.64
C TYR A 147 -4.31 -10.26 16.09
N ALA A 148 -5.39 -10.89 16.55
CA ALA A 148 -6.00 -10.67 17.86
C ALA A 148 -6.32 -9.19 18.16
N ASP A 149 -6.46 -8.36 17.12
CA ASP A 149 -6.73 -6.93 17.20
C ASP A 149 -7.40 -6.44 15.91
N SER A 150 -7.81 -5.17 15.88
CA SER A 150 -8.24 -4.49 14.66
C SER A 150 -7.05 -4.01 13.87
N SER A 151 -7.07 -4.21 12.55
CA SER A 151 -6.18 -3.53 11.62
C SER A 151 -6.83 -2.22 11.15
N GLY A 152 -6.00 -1.20 10.92
CA GLY A 152 -6.42 0.10 10.43
C GLY A 152 -5.90 0.38 9.02
N TRP A 153 -6.68 1.15 8.28
CA TRP A 153 -6.31 1.68 6.98
C TRP A 153 -6.72 3.15 6.88
N VAL A 154 -5.99 3.90 6.06
CA VAL A 154 -6.29 5.31 5.77
C VAL A 154 -6.37 5.50 4.26
N LEU A 155 -7.53 5.96 3.80
CA LEU A 155 -7.81 6.34 2.42
C LEU A 155 -7.73 7.85 2.28
N VAL A 156 -7.08 8.33 1.22
CA VAL A 156 -6.94 9.75 0.92
C VAL A 156 -7.19 10.06 -0.54
N SER A 157 -7.66 11.27 -0.80
CA SER A 157 -7.75 11.83 -2.15
C SER A 157 -7.53 13.35 -2.15
N THR A 158 -7.17 13.88 -3.31
CA THR A 158 -7.00 15.32 -3.53
C THR A 158 -8.33 16.03 -3.81
N ASN A 159 -9.34 15.32 -4.32
CA ASN A 159 -10.60 15.88 -4.82
C ASN A 159 -11.84 15.25 -4.21
#